data_AF-G9NM69-F1
#
_entry.id   AF-G9NM69-F1
#
_cell.length_a   1.000
_cell.length_b   1.000
_cell.length_c   1.000
_cell.angle_alpha   90.00
_cell.angle_beta   90.00
_cell.angle_gamma   90.00
#
_symmetry.space_group_name_H-M   'P 1'
#
loop_
_entity.id
_entity.type
_entity.pdbx_description
1 polymer ?
#
loop_
_entity_poly.entity_id
_entity_poly.type
_entity_poly.pdbx_seq_one_letter_code
_entity_poly.pdbx_strand_id
1 'polypeptide(L)'
;MAPKDHSNPHIAIGNIWGKSGKWIGEFRAHDSWLGVQTSNYEGGEKLEFIAISTGMERKGSFIFTPEKFEENKDADGILDFVNVLWIERIGTVAYRRGIGHILLKAWNAQARDQVDIVLG
;
A
#
# COMPACT_ATOMS: atom_id res chain seq x y z
N MET A 1 -37.43 4.52 7.08
CA MET A 1 -36.54 3.41 6.69
C MET A 1 -35.12 3.88 6.92
N ALA A 2 -34.42 3.31 7.90
CA ALA A 2 -32.98 3.53 8.05
C ALA A 2 -32.25 2.92 6.83
N PRO A 3 -31.15 3.51 6.34
CA PRO A 3 -30.37 2.90 5.27
C PRO A 3 -29.91 1.52 5.74
N LYS A 4 -30.05 0.51 4.88
CA LYS A 4 -29.48 -0.82 5.16
C LYS A 4 -27.99 -0.65 5.42
N ASP A 5 -27.56 -1.12 6.58
CA ASP A 5 -26.16 -1.23 6.96
C ASP A 5 -25.51 -2.23 6.00
N HIS A 6 -25.06 -1.73 4.86
CA HIS A 6 -24.16 -2.47 3.99
C HIS A 6 -22.86 -2.56 4.77
N SER A 7 -22.70 -3.64 5.54
CA SER A 7 -21.43 -4.00 6.16
C SER A 7 -20.36 -3.79 5.11
N ASN A 8 -19.53 -2.77 5.30
CA ASN A 8 -18.42 -2.47 4.40
C ASN A 8 -17.69 -3.81 4.18
N PRO A 9 -17.49 -4.27 2.93
CA PRO A 9 -16.80 -5.54 2.70
C PRO A 9 -15.50 -5.53 3.50
N HIS A 10 -15.14 -6.65 4.12
CA HIS A 10 -13.94 -6.73 4.95
C HIS A 10 -12.70 -6.39 4.09
N ILE A 11 -12.29 -5.13 4.11
CA ILE A 11 -11.09 -4.66 3.42
C ILE A 11 -9.91 -5.20 4.22
N ALA A 12 -9.14 -6.09 3.61
CA ALA A 12 -7.89 -6.55 4.20
C ALA A 12 -6.84 -5.43 4.05
N ILE A 13 -6.36 -4.93 5.19
CA ILE A 13 -5.26 -3.96 5.27
C ILE A 13 -4.00 -4.72 5.65
N GLY A 14 -2.94 -4.56 4.86
CA GLY A 14 -1.64 -5.18 5.09
C GLY A 14 -0.51 -4.16 5.24
N ASN A 15 0.55 -4.56 5.92
CA ASN A 15 1.77 -3.76 6.06
C ASN A 15 2.78 -4.11 4.96
N ILE A 16 3.51 -3.10 4.50
CA ILE A 16 4.61 -3.24 3.55
C ILE A 16 5.92 -3.08 4.31
N TRP A 17 6.76 -4.10 4.24
CA TRP A 17 8.06 -4.14 4.89
C TRP A 17 9.18 -4.01 3.86
N GLY A 18 10.14 -3.14 4.12
CA GLY A 18 11.36 -3.05 3.33
C GLY A 18 12.28 -4.24 3.57
N LYS A 19 13.30 -4.40 2.71
CA LYS A 19 14.29 -5.49 2.81
C LYS A 19 15.05 -5.51 4.15
N SER A 20 15.13 -4.37 4.85
CA SER A 20 15.75 -4.24 6.16
C SER A 20 14.81 -4.59 7.33
N GLY A 21 13.59 -5.08 7.06
CA GLY A 21 12.57 -5.30 8.07
C GLY A 21 11.95 -4.02 8.64
N LYS A 22 12.24 -2.85 8.05
CA LYS A 22 11.60 -1.59 8.45
C LYS A 22 10.24 -1.49 7.78
N TRP A 23 9.22 -1.04 8.52
CA TRP A 23 7.94 -0.65 7.93
C TRP A 23 8.14 0.50 6.94
N ILE A 24 7.53 0.39 5.76
CA ILE A 24 7.65 1.40 4.70
C ILE A 24 6.30 1.83 4.11
N GLY A 25 5.18 1.23 4.54
CA GLY A 25 3.88 1.57 4.00
C GLY A 25 2.80 0.56 4.34
N GLU A 26 1.62 0.78 3.76
CA GLU A 26 0.43 -0.06 3.92
C GLU A 26 -0.27 -0.25 2.58
N PHE A 27 -1.06 -1.31 2.45
CA PHE A 27 -1.90 -1.55 1.29
C PHE A 27 -3.28 -2.10 1.69
N ARG A 28 -4.24 -1.93 0.79
CA ARG A 28 -5.61 -2.43 0.88
C ARG A 28 -5.89 -3.35 -0.30
N ALA A 29 -6.27 -4.58 -0.02
CA ALA A 29 -6.66 -5.53 -1.06
C ALA A 29 -8.07 -5.20 -1.60
N HIS A 30 -8.28 -5.38 -2.91
CA HIS A 30 -9.58 -5.16 -3.55
C HIS A 30 -10.59 -6.28 -3.30
N ASP A 31 -10.10 -7.52 -3.17
CA ASP A 31 -10.92 -8.66 -2.76
C ASP A 31 -10.51 -9.09 -1.35
N SER A 32 -11.45 -9.70 -0.63
CA SER A 32 -11.18 -10.49 0.57
C SER A 32 -10.41 -11.75 0.20
N TRP A 33 -9.20 -11.57 -0.34
CA TRP A 33 -8.25 -12.64 -0.61
C TRP A 33 -8.18 -13.49 0.68
N LEU A 34 -8.69 -14.72 0.57
CA LEU A 34 -8.90 -15.75 1.59
C LEU A 34 -7.62 -16.24 2.30
N GLY A 35 -6.52 -15.50 2.17
CA GLY A 35 -5.19 -15.76 2.73
C GLY A 35 -4.65 -14.60 3.56
N VAL A 36 -5.33 -13.45 3.63
CA VAL A 36 -4.95 -12.33 4.53
C VAL A 36 -5.86 -12.27 5.77
N GLN A 37 -7.00 -12.97 5.78
CA GLN A 37 -7.95 -12.95 6.91
C GLN A 37 -7.78 -14.09 7.93
N THR A 38 -6.95 -15.11 7.66
CA THR A 38 -6.82 -16.29 8.56
C THR A 38 -5.41 -16.58 9.03
N SER A 39 -4.43 -15.74 8.71
CA SER A 39 -3.08 -15.92 9.20
C SER A 39 -2.47 -14.57 9.53
N ASN A 40 -1.78 -14.53 10.65
CA ASN A 40 -0.61 -13.68 10.82
C ASN A 40 0.32 -13.95 9.62
N TYR A 41 0.06 -13.29 8.48
CA TYR A 41 0.76 -13.56 7.24
C TYR A 41 2.15 -12.92 7.33
N GLU A 42 3.12 -13.68 7.83
CA GLU A 42 4.55 -13.36 7.82
C GLU A 42 5.16 -13.54 6.40
N GLY A 43 4.43 -13.05 5.38
CA GLY A 43 4.61 -13.40 3.97
C GLY A 43 6.03 -13.22 3.44
N GLY A 44 6.64 -14.32 2.99
CA GLY A 44 7.84 -14.32 2.15
C GLY A 44 7.55 -14.04 0.66
N GLU A 45 6.30 -13.79 0.30
CA GLU A 45 5.91 -13.45 -1.07
C GLU A 45 6.33 -12.03 -1.44
N LYS A 46 6.99 -11.89 -2.60
CA LYS A 46 7.40 -10.60 -3.13
C LYS A 46 6.20 -9.93 -3.78
N LEU A 47 5.65 -8.91 -3.12
CA LEU A 47 4.64 -8.05 -3.71
C LEU A 47 5.25 -7.17 -4.80
N GLU A 48 4.54 -7.03 -5.92
CA GLU A 48 4.91 -6.12 -7.01
C GLU A 48 4.01 -4.87 -6.96
N PHE A 49 4.64 -3.71 -6.91
CA PHE A 49 3.97 -2.42 -6.83
C PHE A 49 4.37 -1.54 -8.00
N ILE A 50 3.40 -0.81 -8.54
CA ILE A 50 3.60 0.17 -9.61
C ILE A 50 3.24 1.55 -9.06
N ALA A 51 4.16 2.52 -9.17
CA ALA A 51 3.86 3.89 -8.79
C ALA A 51 2.80 4.50 -9.72
N ILE A 52 1.78 5.12 -9.12
CA ILE A 52 0.72 5.82 -9.84
C ILE A 52 0.93 7.34 -9.74
N SER A 53 1.18 7.81 -8.52
CA SER A 53 1.36 9.23 -8.21
C SER A 53 2.10 9.40 -6.89
N THR A 54 2.55 10.62 -6.61
CA THR A 54 3.08 11.03 -5.31
C THR A 54 2.07 11.89 -4.57
N GLY A 55 2.08 11.82 -3.24
CA GLY A 55 1.25 12.64 -2.37
C GLY A 55 2.03 13.10 -1.14
N MET A 56 1.45 14.11 -0.48
CA MET A 56 2.02 14.77 0.70
C MET A 56 0.90 15.05 1.70
N GLU A 57 1.17 14.83 2.98
CA GLU A 57 0.30 15.20 4.09
C GLU A 57 1.03 16.04 5.13
N ARG A 58 0.30 16.95 5.79
CA ARG A 58 0.81 17.84 6.84
C ARG A 58 -0.24 17.99 7.95
N LYS A 59 0.22 18.06 9.21
CA LYS A 59 -0.63 18.19 10.41
C LYS A 59 -1.55 16.97 10.71
N GLY A 60 -1.17 15.80 10.22
CA GLY A 60 -1.92 14.55 10.39
C GLY A 60 -1.97 13.75 9.10
N SER A 61 -2.55 12.55 9.17
CA SER A 61 -2.67 11.65 8.03
C SER A 61 -4.08 11.07 7.91
N PHE A 62 -4.60 11.02 6.69
CA PHE A 62 -5.81 10.26 6.34
C PHE A 62 -5.47 8.85 5.83
N ILE A 63 -4.19 8.60 5.57
CA ILE A 63 -3.70 7.39 4.93
C ILE A 63 -3.10 6.42 5.95
N PHE A 64 -2.23 6.94 6.82
CA PHE A 64 -1.55 6.19 7.87
C PHE A 64 -2.14 6.50 9.24
N THR A 65 -1.87 5.63 10.22
CA THR A 65 -2.24 5.91 11.60
C THR A 65 -1.48 7.14 12.14
N PRO A 66 -2.00 7.83 13.17
CA PRO A 66 -1.32 8.96 13.79
C PRO A 66 0.11 8.64 14.24
N GLU A 67 0.34 7.43 14.78
CA GLU A 67 1.66 6.98 15.22
C GLU A 67 2.63 6.87 14.03
N LYS A 68 2.19 6.26 12.93
CA LYS A 68 3.02 6.11 11.73
C LYS A 68 3.32 7.43 11.05
N PHE A 69 2.36 8.36 11.08
CA PHE A 69 2.59 9.72 10.61
C PHE A 69 3.66 10.44 11.43
N GLU A 70 3.52 10.43 12.76
CA GLU A 70 4.46 11.08 13.66
C GLU A 70 5.88 10.49 13.58
N GLU A 71 6.01 9.17 13.39
CA GLU A 71 7.29 8.48 13.23
C GLU A 71 8.03 8.81 11.93
N ASN A 72 7.31 9.20 10.86
CA ASN A 72 7.87 9.26 9.50
C ASN A 72 7.76 10.63 8.82
N LYS A 73 7.11 11.61 9.44
CA LYS A 73 7.16 13.00 8.97
C LYS A 73 8.59 13.56 9.05
N ASP A 74 8.89 14.52 8.21
CA ASP A 74 10.16 15.25 8.20
C ASP A 74 10.20 16.38 9.25
N ALA A 75 11.28 17.17 9.22
CA ALA A 75 11.50 18.28 10.15
C ALA A 75 10.45 19.41 10.01
N ASP A 76 9.82 19.55 8.84
CA ASP A 76 8.77 20.53 8.58
C ASP A 76 7.36 20.01 8.94
N GLY A 77 7.30 18.77 9.44
CA GLY A 77 6.10 18.06 9.81
C GLY A 77 5.31 17.56 8.61
N ILE A 78 5.99 17.32 7.50
CA ILE A 78 5.44 16.82 6.24
C ILE A 78 5.74 15.34 6.09
N LEU A 79 4.76 14.56 5.64
CA LEU A 79 4.95 13.17 5.25
C LEU A 79 4.70 13.02 3.76
N ASP A 80 5.72 12.57 3.03
CA ASP A 80 5.65 12.27 1.60
C ASP A 80 5.50 10.77 1.35
N PHE A 81 4.63 10.43 0.40
CA PHE A 81 4.34 9.05 0.02
C PHE A 81 4.09 8.90 -1.48
N VAL A 82 4.09 7.65 -1.92
CA VAL A 82 3.80 7.23 -3.28
C VAL A 82 2.55 6.37 -3.22
N ASN A 83 1.54 6.76 -3.98
CA ASN A 83 0.37 5.95 -4.23
C ASN A 83 0.79 4.84 -5.20
N VAL A 84 0.61 3.59 -4.79
CA VAL A 84 1.00 2.42 -5.56
C VAL A 84 -0.19 1.55 -5.90
N LEU A 85 -0.15 0.96 -7.09
CA LEU A 85 -1.01 -0.13 -7.50
C LEU A 85 -0.30 -1.44 -7.14
N TRP A 86 -0.94 -2.29 -6.35
CA TRP A 86 -0.48 -3.66 -6.16
C TRP A 86 -0.99 -4.51 -7.33
N ILE A 87 -0.06 -5.17 -8.00
CA ILE A 87 -0.37 -6.08 -9.11
C ILE A 87 0.13 -7.50 -8.86
N GLU A 88 -0.50 -8.43 -9.55
CA GLU A 88 0.01 -9.78 -9.75
C GLU A 88 0.06 -10.08 -11.26
N ARG A 89 1.13 -10.72 -11.72
CA ARG A 89 1.31 -11.07 -13.13
C ARG A 89 0.89 -12.50 -13.39
N ILE A 90 0.00 -12.68 -14.37
CA ILE A 90 -0.34 -13.99 -14.92
C ILE A 90 -0.05 -13.92 -16.42
N GLY A 91 1.04 -14.57 -16.83
CA GLY A 91 1.60 -14.40 -18.18
C GLY A 91 2.07 -12.96 -18.41
N THR A 92 1.55 -12.32 -19.45
CA THR A 92 1.89 -10.92 -19.83
C THR A 92 0.93 -9.88 -19.25
N VAL A 93 -0.12 -10.31 -18.56
CA VAL A 93 -1.18 -9.43 -18.04
C VAL A 93 -0.98 -9.15 -16.56
N ALA A 94 -1.10 -7.89 -16.17
CA ALA A 94 -1.07 -7.45 -14.78
C ALA A 94 -2.50 -7.31 -14.23
N TYR A 95 -2.81 -8.06 -13.17
CA TYR A 95 -4.09 -8.03 -12.49
C TYR A 95 -4.01 -7.12 -11.27
N ARG A 96 -5.02 -6.26 -11.10
CA ARG A 96 -5.10 -5.32 -9.98
C ARG A 96 -5.52 -6.05 -8.72
N ARG A 97 -4.64 -6.10 -7.72
CA ARG A 97 -4.91 -6.77 -6.44
C ARG A 97 -5.24 -5.80 -5.32
N GLY A 98 -4.76 -4.57 -5.40
CA GLY A 98 -5.05 -3.56 -4.39
C GLY A 98 -4.39 -2.23 -4.66
N ILE A 99 -4.54 -1.32 -3.71
CA ILE A 99 -3.88 -0.01 -3.69
C ILE A 99 -3.12 0.14 -2.39
N GLY A 100 -2.03 0.91 -2.42
CA GLY A 100 -1.26 1.16 -1.22
C GLY A 100 -0.52 2.47 -1.25
N HIS A 101 0.17 2.73 -0.16
CA HIS A 101 0.94 3.92 0.06
C HIS A 101 2.29 3.53 0.64
N ILE A 102 3.36 3.95 0.00
CA ILE A 102 4.75 3.70 0.43
C ILE A 102 5.42 5.02 0.70
N LEU A 103 6.16 5.15 1.80
CA LEU A 103 6.96 6.33 2.11
C LEU A 103 7.85 6.70 0.93
N LEU A 104 7.80 7.95 0.48
CA LEU A 104 8.50 8.39 -0.74
C LEU A 104 10.01 8.17 -0.63
N LYS A 105 10.58 8.42 0.56
CA LYS A 105 12.00 8.16 0.85
C LYS A 105 12.36 6.67 0.69
N ALA A 106 11.51 5.77 1.16
CA ALA A 106 11.73 4.33 1.03
C ALA A 106 11.57 3.86 -0.42
N TRP A 107 10.57 4.39 -1.13
CA TRP A 107 10.40 4.16 -2.56
C TRP A 107 11.65 4.63 -3.34
N ASN A 108 12.23 5.79 -2.99
CA ASN A 108 13.36 6.41 -3.71
C ASN A 108 14.68 5.66 -3.50
N ALA A 109 14.79 4.88 -2.42
CA ALA A 109 15.98 4.10 -2.12
C ALA A 109 16.07 2.77 -2.90
N GLN A 110 15.02 2.39 -3.65
CA GLN A 110 15.00 1.18 -4.47
C GLN A 110 15.40 1.52 -5.92
N ALA A 111 16.05 0.59 -6.63
CA ALA A 111 16.22 0.70 -8.08
C ALA A 111 14.85 0.63 -8.76
N ARG A 112 14.55 1.57 -9.67
CA ARG A 112 13.26 1.67 -10.34
C ARG A 112 13.43 1.59 -11.84
N ASP A 113 12.77 0.61 -12.43
CA ASP A 113 12.57 0.56 -13.88
C ASP A 113 11.26 1.28 -14.21
N GLN A 114 11.29 2.15 -15.22
CA GLN A 114 10.06 2.64 -15.82
C GLN A 114 9.53 1.54 -16.74
N VAL A 115 8.29 1.13 -16.51
CA VAL A 115 7.67 0.01 -17.23
C VAL A 115 6.31 0.39 -17.77
N ASP A 116 6.00 -0.11 -18.95
CA ASP A 116 4.64 -0.12 -19.48
C ASP A 116 3.95 -1.43 -19.06
N ILE A 117 2.70 -1.34 -18.62
CA ILE A 117 1.91 -2.49 -18.19
C ILE A 117 0.54 -2.50 -18.87
N VAL A 118 0.07 -3.69 -19.23
CA VAL A 118 -1.31 -3.91 -19.67
C VAL A 118 -2.10 -4.44 -18.48
N LEU A 119 -3.13 -3.69 -18.10
CA LEU A 119 -4.01 -4.06 -16.99
C LEU A 119 -5.18 -4.92 -17.48
N GLY A 120 -5.46 -5.99 -16.73
CA GLY A 120 -6.66 -6.81 -16.85
C GLY A 120 -7.87 -6.31 -16.05
#